data_AF-A0A8R2JU36-F1
#
_entry.id   AF-A0A8R2JU36-F1
#
_cell.length_a   1.000
_cell.length_b   1.000
_cell.length_c   1.000
_cell.angle_alpha   90.00
_cell.angle_beta   90.00
_cell.angle_gamma   90.00
#
_symmetry.space_group_name_H-M   'P 1'
#
loop_
_entity.id
_entity.type
_entity.pdbx_description
1 polymer ?
#
loop_
_entity_poly.entity_id
_entity_poly.type
_entity_poly.pdbx_seq_one_letter_code
_entity_poly.pdbx_strand_id
1 'polypeptide(L)' 'MSIYVAKLGRNVTAHESGSNKQSASKSCALSLIRQLYHLGVIEPFSGSLKKTILNIVEPYELSI' A
#
# COMPACT_ATOMS: atom_id res chain seq x y z
N MET A 1 -5.14 -13.55 -1.91
CA MET A 1 -6.35 -13.44 -1.08
C MET A 1 -7.47 -12.83 -1.92
N SER A 2 -8.71 -13.29 -1.77
CA SER A 2 -9.87 -12.79 -2.52
C SER A 2 -11.00 -12.46 -1.56
N ILE A 3 -11.67 -11.32 -1.77
CA ILE A 3 -12.81 -10.86 -0.97
C ILE A 3 -13.99 -10.53 -1.89
N TYR A 4 -15.20 -10.95 -1.52
CA TYR A 4 -16.41 -10.58 -2.24
C TYR A 4 -16.88 -9.19 -1.79
N VAL A 5 -17.08 -8.29 -2.75
CA VAL A 5 -17.56 -6.92 -2.48
C VAL A 5 -18.97 -6.78 -3.02
N ALA A 6 -19.97 -6.83 -2.12
CA ALA A 6 -21.38 -6.78 -2.50
C ALA A 6 -21.74 -5.54 -3.32
N LYS A 7 -21.19 -4.36 -2.97
CA LYS A 7 -21.39 -3.09 -3.71
C LYS A 7 -20.95 -3.17 -5.17
N LEU A 8 -19.98 -4.03 -5.48
CA LEU A 8 -19.45 -4.21 -6.84
C LEU A 8 -20.00 -5.47 -7.52
N GLY A 9 -20.73 -6.33 -6.80
CA GLY A 9 -21.23 -7.61 -7.31
C GLY A 9 -20.12 -8.59 -7.76
N ARG A 10 -18.88 -8.43 -7.27
CA ARG A 10 -17.74 -9.24 -7.72
C ARG A 10 -16.68 -9.41 -6.63
N ASN A 11 -15.79 -10.37 -6.86
CA ASN A 11 -14.59 -10.56 -6.06
C ASN A 11 -13.50 -9.55 -6.44
N VAL A 12 -12.74 -9.12 -5.43
CA VAL A 12 -11.51 -8.36 -5.55
C VAL A 12 -10.38 -9.20 -4.97
N THR A 13 -9.34 -9.41 -5.78
CA THR A 13 -8.22 -10.30 -5.44
C THR A 13 -6.93 -9.50 -5.39
N ALA A 14 -6.06 -9.82 -4.44
CA ALA A 14 -4.67 -9.40 -4.46
C ALA A 14 -3.75 -10.59 -4.23
N HIS A 15 -2.59 -10.56 -4.86
CA HIS A 15 -1.56 -11.56 -4.73
C HIS A 15 -0.21 -10.85 -4.69
N GLU A 16 0.45 -10.92 -3.53
CA GLU A 16 1.72 -10.26 -3.26
C GLU A 16 2.63 -11.23 -2.53
N SER A 17 3.94 -11.05 -2.69
CA SER A 17 4.98 -11.81 -2.00
C SER A 17 5.73 -10.95 -0.98
N GLY A 18 6.52 -11.59 -0.12
CA GLY A 18 7.32 -10.90 0.90
C GLY A 18 8.31 -11.86 1.56
N SER A 19 9.37 -11.32 2.17
CA SER A 19 10.45 -12.12 2.79
C SER A 19 9.99 -12.96 3.99
N ASN A 20 8.86 -12.60 4.58
CA ASN A 20 8.19 -13.37 5.63
C ASN A 20 6.67 -13.18 5.54
N LYS A 21 5.92 -14.03 6.26
CA LYS A 21 4.45 -14.02 6.26
C LYS A 21 3.86 -12.65 6.63
N GLN A 22 4.51 -11.91 7.54
CA GLN A 22 4.05 -10.60 7.98
C GLN A 22 4.24 -9.52 6.91
N SER A 23 5.37 -9.51 6.20
CA SER A 23 5.61 -8.59 5.09
C SER A 23 4.69 -8.88 3.90
N ALA A 24 4.52 -10.15 3.54
CA ALA A 24 3.62 -10.57 2.46
C ALA A 24 2.16 -10.21 2.77
N SER A 25 1.70 -10.42 4.01
CA SER A 25 0.33 -10.06 4.41
C SER A 25 0.09 -8.55 4.37
N LYS A 26 1.05 -7.74 4.81
CA LYS A 26 0.98 -6.26 4.73
C LYS A 26 0.89 -5.78 3.29
N SER A 27 1.74 -6.28 2.39
CA SER A 27 1.69 -5.94 0.96
C SER A 27 0.37 -6.36 0.33
N CYS A 28 -0.09 -7.60 0.61
CA CYS A 28 -1.37 -8.10 0.10
C CYS A 28 -2.55 -7.25 0.56
N ALA A 29 -2.58 -6.84 1.85
CA ALA A 29 -3.62 -5.97 2.39
C ALA A 29 -3.58 -4.57 1.74
N LEU A 30 -2.39 -4.00 1.55
CA LEU A 30 -2.23 -2.70 0.91
C LEU A 30 -2.76 -2.70 -0.53
N SER A 31 -2.48 -3.76 -1.29
CA SER A 31 -2.98 -3.93 -2.66
C SER A 31 -4.51 -4.00 -2.69
N LEU A 32 -5.14 -4.77 -1.79
CA LEU A 32 -6.61 -4.82 -1.66
C LEU A 32 -7.21 -3.46 -1.30
N ILE A 33 -6.71 -2.80 -0.25
CA ILE A 33 -7.22 -1.51 0.23
C ILE A 33 -7.16 -0.45 -0.89
N ARG A 34 -6.04 -0.39 -1.63
CA ARG A 34 -5.89 0.54 -2.76
C ARG A 34 -6.90 0.27 -3.88
N GLN A 35 -7.12 -1.00 -4.23
CA GLN A 35 -8.14 -1.36 -5.22
C GLN A 35 -9.53 -0.91 -4.76
N LEU A 36 -9.89 -1.14 -3.50
CA LEU A 36 -11.18 -0.71 -2.94
C LEU A 36 -11.35 0.81 -2.95
N TYR A 37 -10.28 1.55 -2.66
CA TYR A 37 -10.28 3.01 -2.72
C TYR A 37 -10.53 3.52 -4.14
N HIS A 38 -9.77 3.03 -5.13
CA HIS A 38 -9.95 3.43 -6.53
C HIS A 38 -11.30 3.01 -7.13
N LEU A 39 -11.93 1.97 -6.58
CA LEU A 39 -13.28 1.53 -6.96
C LEU A 39 -14.39 2.29 -6.20
N GLY A 40 -14.06 3.25 -5.34
CA GLY A 40 -15.04 4.04 -4.58
C GLY A 40 -15.80 3.22 -3.54
N VAL A 41 -15.23 2.12 -3.07
CA VAL A 41 -15.83 1.28 -2.02
C VAL A 41 -15.52 1.82 -0.63
N ILE A 42 -14.34 2.43 -0.44
CA ILE A 42 -13.88 3.02 0.83
C ILE A 42 -13.44 4.47 0.64
N GLU A 43 -13.49 5.26 1.71
CA GLU A 43 -13.02 6.65 1.71
C GLU A 43 -11.48 6.80 1.60
N PRO A 44 -11.00 7.99 1.17
CA PRO A 44 -9.58 8.33 1.29
C PRO A 44 -9.14 8.39 2.76
N PHE A 45 -7.89 8.01 3.01
CA PHE A 45 -7.25 8.24 4.30
C PHE A 45 -7.07 9.75 4.54
N SER A 46 -7.58 10.25 5.67
CA SER A 46 -7.58 11.68 6.04
C SER A 46 -6.48 12.09 7.01
N GLY A 47 -5.71 11.15 7.55
CA GLY A 47 -4.60 11.43 8.46
C GLY A 47 -3.33 11.92 7.73
N SER A 48 -2.35 12.38 8.50
CA SER A 48 -1.01 12.62 7.97
C SER A 48 -0.22 11.32 7.89
N LEU A 49 0.47 11.10 6.78
CA LEU A 49 1.47 10.03 6.69
C LEU A 49 2.68 10.39 7.55
N LYS A 50 3.21 9.41 8.28
CA LYS A 50 4.47 9.58 9.01
C LYS A 50 5.59 9.77 7.99
N LYS A 51 6.23 10.94 8.00
CA LYS A 51 7.46 11.15 7.23
C LYS A 51 8.56 10.33 7.86
N THR A 52 9.04 9.32 7.16
CA THR A 52 10.25 8.60 7.57
C THR A 52 11.44 9.46 7.13
N ILE A 53 12.11 10.11 8.08
CA ILE A 53 13.43 10.69 7.84
C ILE A 53 14.39 9.49 7.81
N LEU A 54 14.49 8.82 6.66
CA LEU A 54 15.50 7.80 6.45
C LEU A 54 16.52 8.37 5.50
N ASN A 55 17.77 8.41 5.97
CA ASN A 55 18.94 8.77 5.19
C ASN A 55 18.93 10.23 4.77
N ILE A 56 19.27 11.12 5.70
CA ILE A 56 20.02 12.32 5.33
C ILE A 56 21.37 11.77 4.84
N VAL A 57 21.43 11.43 3.56
CA VAL A 57 22.71 11.13 2.91
C VAL A 57 23.46 12.45 2.91
N GLU A 58 24.69 12.45 3.40
CA GLU A 58 25.52 13.65 3.38
C GLU A 58 25.59 14.17 1.93
N PRO A 59 25.46 15.49 1.72
CA PRO A 59 25.53 16.06 0.39
C PRO A 59 26.84 15.65 -0.30
N TYR A 60 26.74 15.13 -1.52
CA TYR A 60 27.93 14.85 -2.32
C TYR A 60 28.45 16.16 -2.91
N GLU A 61 29.63 16.60 -2.46
CA GLU A 61 30.32 17.78 -2.97
C GLU A 61 30.74 17.57 -4.43
N LEU A 62 30.36 18.49 -5.31
CA LEU A 62 30.77 18.52 -6.72
C LEU A 62 31.85 19.59 -6.89
N SER A 63 33.05 19.19 -7.29
CA SER A 63 34.09 20.12 -7.76
C SER A 63 33.79 20.54 -9.21
N ILE A 64 33.52 21.83 -9.43
CA ILE A 64 33.49 22.46 -10.75
C ILE A 64 34.90 22.91 -11.14
#